data_AF-A0A2N2WHE6-F1
#
_entry.id   AF-A0A2N2WHE6-F1
#
_cell.length_a   1.000
_cell.length_b   1.000
_cell.length_c   1.000
_cell.angle_alpha   90.00
_cell.angle_beta   90.00
_cell.angle_gamma   90.00
#
_symmetry.space_group_name_H-M   'P 1'
#
loop_
_entity.id
_entity.type
_entity.pdbx_description
1 polymer ?
#
loop_
_entity_poly.entity_id
_entity_poly.type
_entity_poly.pdbx_seq_one_letter_code
_entity_poly.pdbx_strand_id
1 'polypeptide(L)'
;MFVQGEKDEMIPVQMAFIFENEEPAEKFLDILLGWIEKSNNDGDAVSIDFIENNKGGYTLSISPEINRFVERMIPKNLKDRVTPIIMAQTHYKEIDTLGKNYLNFKANYKKAEEIAVGYIIGTLTKIVKQSKRYFTKKEFNFYKEDEIPTNSAALGYRATQELSDFDPKTLPKPPKETIKEISQRRITEIKSLLPLTYNRLKNLWLGDIQKRLEQDYSSEIIIQAICNLTIFERLKKIEDISPDFTKSGYSNRILDYLNETYESFDSYYPPDEYYTDELIIRQIQNDKKELETYLSK
;
A
#
# COMPACT_ATOMS: atom_id res chain seq x y z
N MET A 1 40.13 -29.12 36.02
CA MET A 1 39.01 -28.18 36.17
C MET A 1 39.10 -27.22 35.00
N PHE A 2 38.48 -27.58 33.88
CA PHE A 2 38.51 -26.77 32.65
C PHE A 2 37.33 -25.80 32.71
N VAL A 3 37.62 -24.52 32.60
CA VAL A 3 36.62 -23.47 32.43
C VAL A 3 35.86 -23.80 31.14
N GLN A 4 34.55 -23.97 31.30
CA GLN A 4 33.60 -24.29 30.26
C GLN A 4 33.61 -23.16 29.23
N GLY A 5 34.36 -23.35 28.15
CA GLY A 5 34.47 -22.40 27.05
C GLY A 5 33.08 -22.06 26.51
N GLU A 6 32.85 -20.77 26.29
CA GLU A 6 31.77 -20.23 25.49
C GLU A 6 31.62 -21.11 24.24
N LYS A 7 30.44 -21.69 24.03
CA LYS A 7 30.15 -22.32 22.73
C LYS A 7 30.26 -21.20 21.70
N ASP A 8 31.25 -21.29 20.80
CA ASP A 8 31.37 -20.37 19.67
C ASP A 8 30.00 -20.19 19.02
N GLU A 9 29.40 -19.03 19.22
CA GLU A 9 28.09 -18.71 18.66
C GLU A 9 28.25 -18.59 17.15
N MET A 10 27.66 -19.52 16.40
CA MET A 10 27.78 -19.50 14.93
C MET A 10 26.97 -18.34 14.35
N ILE A 11 27.65 -17.35 13.79
CA ILE A 11 27.03 -16.23 13.09
C ILE A 11 26.47 -16.71 11.74
N PRO A 12 25.16 -16.59 11.48
CA PRO A 12 24.59 -16.99 10.20
C PRO A 12 25.04 -16.06 9.08
N VAL A 13 25.57 -16.61 7.98
CA VAL A 13 26.02 -15.84 6.81
C VAL A 13 25.17 -16.09 5.57
N GLN A 14 24.41 -17.19 5.54
CA GLN A 14 23.61 -17.59 4.40
C GLN A 14 22.34 -18.32 4.83
N MET A 15 21.25 -18.06 4.11
CA MET A 15 20.02 -18.84 4.07
C MET A 15 19.81 -19.36 2.65
N ALA A 16 19.45 -20.64 2.50
CA ALA A 16 19.21 -21.23 1.19
C ALA A 16 17.91 -22.02 1.14
N PHE A 17 17.17 -21.86 0.04
CA PHE A 17 16.03 -22.70 -0.31
C PHE A 17 16.50 -23.93 -1.08
N ILE A 18 16.03 -25.10 -0.67
CA ILE A 18 16.42 -26.37 -1.30
C ILE A 18 15.39 -26.75 -2.34
N PHE A 19 15.85 -27.00 -3.57
CA PHE A 19 15.03 -27.47 -4.67
C PHE A 19 15.64 -28.75 -5.28
N GLU A 20 14.79 -29.63 -5.78
CA GLU A 20 15.26 -30.81 -6.53
C GLU A 20 15.63 -30.46 -7.98
N ASN A 21 14.96 -29.45 -8.55
CA ASN A 21 15.08 -29.05 -9.94
C ASN A 21 15.52 -27.58 -10.06
N GLU A 22 16.40 -27.29 -11.03
CA GLU A 22 16.96 -25.96 -11.22
C GLU A 22 15.95 -24.94 -11.79
N GLU A 23 15.15 -25.34 -12.77
CA GLU A 23 14.22 -24.41 -13.44
C GLU A 23 13.20 -23.76 -12.46
N PRO A 24 12.53 -24.50 -11.55
CA PRO A 24 11.67 -23.88 -10.54
C PRO A 24 12.44 -22.98 -9.56
N ALA A 25 13.68 -23.34 -9.24
CA ALA A 25 14.52 -22.59 -8.30
C ALA A 25 14.94 -21.23 -8.88
N GLU A 26 15.33 -21.19 -10.16
CA GLU A 26 15.63 -19.95 -10.88
C GLU A 26 14.39 -19.06 -11.00
N LYS A 27 13.25 -19.63 -11.41
CA LYS A 27 11.98 -18.88 -11.49
C LYS A 27 11.57 -18.28 -10.14
N PHE A 28 11.73 -19.05 -9.06
CA PHE A 28 11.49 -18.57 -7.71
C PHE A 28 12.40 -17.39 -7.36
N LEU A 29 13.70 -17.52 -7.61
CA LEU A 29 14.66 -16.46 -7.31
C LEU A 29 14.44 -15.21 -8.18
N ASP A 30 14.06 -15.38 -9.45
CA ASP A 30 13.73 -14.28 -10.38
C ASP A 30 12.57 -13.43 -9.86
N ILE A 31 11.54 -14.06 -9.29
CA ILE A 31 10.41 -13.34 -8.69
C ILE A 31 10.88 -12.47 -7.53
N LEU A 32 11.71 -13.03 -6.64
CA LEU A 32 12.23 -12.30 -5.47
C LEU A 32 13.15 -11.15 -5.90
N LEU A 33 14.08 -11.41 -6.82
CA LEU A 33 14.97 -10.37 -7.36
C LEU A 33 14.18 -9.27 -8.08
N GLY A 34 13.10 -9.60 -8.78
CA GLY A 34 12.22 -8.61 -9.39
C GLY A 34 11.53 -7.69 -8.38
N TRP A 35 11.24 -8.16 -7.16
CA TRP A 35 10.74 -7.29 -6.08
C TRP A 35 11.82 -6.35 -5.55
N ILE A 36 13.05 -6.85 -5.45
CA ILE A 36 14.22 -6.13 -4.94
C ILE A 36 14.65 -5.03 -5.91
N GLU A 37 14.75 -5.33 -7.20
CA GLU A 37 15.10 -4.37 -8.24
C GLU A 37 14.12 -3.18 -8.26
N LYS A 38 12.82 -3.47 -8.20
CA LYS A 38 11.76 -2.45 -8.13
C LYS A 38 11.74 -1.64 -6.82
N SER A 39 12.52 -2.07 -5.82
CA SER A 39 12.66 -1.43 -4.52
C SER A 39 14.07 -0.86 -4.33
N ASN A 40 14.70 -0.39 -5.41
CA ASN A 40 16.04 0.21 -5.43
C ASN A 40 17.15 -0.74 -4.94
N ASN A 41 17.05 -2.02 -5.29
CA ASN A 41 17.96 -3.08 -4.85
C ASN A 41 18.00 -3.30 -3.33
N ASP A 42 16.93 -2.94 -2.63
CA ASP A 42 16.79 -3.25 -1.20
C ASP A 42 16.32 -4.70 -1.01
N GLY A 43 17.18 -5.56 -0.47
CA GLY A 43 16.87 -6.95 -0.21
C GLY A 43 15.82 -7.17 0.90
N ASP A 44 15.56 -6.16 1.73
CA ASP A 44 14.47 -6.20 2.69
C ASP A 44 13.09 -5.98 2.05
N ALA A 45 13.02 -5.76 0.73
CA ALA A 45 11.77 -5.80 -0.05
C ALA A 45 11.10 -7.18 -0.08
N VAL A 46 11.83 -8.24 0.26
CA VAL A 46 11.29 -9.58 0.47
C VAL A 46 11.08 -9.79 1.97
N SER A 47 9.83 -9.94 2.39
CA SER A 47 9.50 -10.40 3.73
C SER A 47 9.75 -11.90 3.83
N ILE A 48 10.58 -12.29 4.80
CA ILE A 48 10.81 -13.67 5.18
C ILE A 48 10.46 -13.77 6.67
N ASP A 49 9.28 -14.30 6.94
CA ASP A 49 8.71 -14.37 8.28
C ASP A 49 8.73 -15.81 8.79
N PHE A 50 9.14 -15.99 10.04
CA PHE A 50 9.10 -17.26 10.76
C PHE A 50 8.00 -17.20 11.82
N ILE A 51 6.94 -17.96 11.62
CA ILE A 51 5.82 -18.06 12.57
C ILE A 51 6.02 -19.33 13.39
N GLU A 52 6.35 -19.23 14.67
CA GLU A 52 6.43 -20.38 15.57
C GLU A 52 5.02 -20.89 15.89
N ASN A 53 4.75 -22.14 15.48
CA ASN A 53 3.42 -22.74 15.59
C ASN A 53 3.17 -23.23 17.02
N ASN A 54 1.95 -23.07 17.52
CA ASN A 54 1.61 -23.51 18.88
C ASN A 54 1.70 -25.03 19.08
N LYS A 55 1.59 -25.80 17.99
CA LYS A 55 1.73 -27.27 17.97
C LYS A 55 3.21 -27.73 17.94
N GLY A 56 4.15 -26.79 17.95
CA GLY A 56 5.58 -27.04 17.73
C GLY A 56 5.99 -26.79 16.28
N GLY A 57 7.29 -26.56 16.08
CA GLY A 57 7.81 -26.20 14.75
C GLY A 57 7.55 -24.73 14.38
N TYR A 58 7.68 -24.43 13.10
CA TYR A 58 7.44 -23.10 12.56
C TYR A 58 6.97 -23.13 11.11
N THR A 59 6.24 -22.10 10.70
CA THR A 59 5.87 -21.84 9.31
C THR A 59 6.76 -20.74 8.76
N LEU A 60 7.35 -21.00 7.59
CA LEU A 60 8.05 -20.00 6.81
C LEU A 60 7.07 -19.31 5.87
N SER A 61 6.98 -17.99 5.95
CA SER A 61 6.18 -17.13 5.08
C SER A 61 7.09 -16.29 4.20
N ILE A 62 6.77 -16.21 2.90
CA ILE A 62 7.45 -15.34 1.94
C ILE A 62 6.42 -14.46 1.24
N SER A 63 6.63 -13.15 1.29
CA SER A 63 5.77 -12.14 0.67
C SER A 63 6.56 -10.88 0.34
N PRO A 64 6.00 -9.94 -0.45
CA PRO A 64 6.56 -8.59 -0.53
C PRO A 64 6.46 -7.90 0.83
N GLU A 65 7.50 -7.18 1.25
CA GLU A 65 7.39 -6.30 2.42
C GLU A 65 6.39 -5.18 2.12
N ILE A 66 5.38 -5.03 2.97
CA ILE A 66 4.17 -4.25 2.70
C ILE A 66 4.48 -2.78 2.47
N ASN A 67 5.35 -2.18 3.29
CA ASN A 67 5.64 -0.76 3.17
C ASN A 67 6.36 -0.49 1.85
N ARG A 68 7.44 -1.23 1.55
CA ARG A 68 8.16 -1.15 0.28
C ARG A 68 7.28 -1.45 -0.93
N PHE A 69 6.33 -2.39 -0.78
CA PHE A 69 5.32 -2.68 -1.79
C PHE A 69 4.43 -1.46 -2.07
N VAL A 70 3.97 -0.77 -1.02
CA VAL A 70 3.21 0.48 -1.18
C VAL A 70 4.07 1.56 -1.83
N GLU A 71 5.32 1.70 -1.42
CA GLU A 71 6.21 2.74 -1.92
C GLU A 71 6.49 2.65 -3.42
N ARG A 72 6.55 1.43 -3.98
CA ARG A 72 6.77 1.20 -5.41
C ARG A 72 5.51 1.32 -6.25
N MET A 73 4.34 1.10 -5.65
CA MET A 73 3.06 1.08 -6.37
C MET A 73 2.38 2.45 -6.39
N ILE A 74 2.63 3.30 -5.39
CA ILE A 74 1.96 4.59 -5.24
C ILE A 74 2.96 5.71 -5.54
N PRO A 75 2.70 6.55 -6.57
CA PRO A 75 3.49 7.73 -6.86
C PRO A 75 3.72 8.59 -5.60
N LYS A 76 4.93 9.14 -5.44
CA LYS A 76 5.28 9.90 -4.22
C LYS A 76 4.32 11.04 -3.92
N ASN A 77 3.80 11.71 -4.94
CA ASN A 77 2.82 12.80 -4.84
C ASN A 77 1.41 12.34 -4.39
N LEU A 78 1.17 11.03 -4.34
CA LEU A 78 -0.11 10.44 -3.96
C LEU A 78 -0.11 9.72 -2.62
N LYS A 79 1.07 9.45 -2.03
CA LYS A 79 1.18 8.65 -0.80
C LYS A 79 0.28 9.15 0.34
N ASP A 80 0.15 10.47 0.49
CA ASP A 80 -0.67 11.09 1.55
C ASP A 80 -2.14 11.31 1.15
N ARG A 81 -2.51 10.91 -0.07
CA ARG A 81 -3.84 11.11 -0.68
C ARG A 81 -4.60 9.81 -0.90
N VAL A 82 -3.93 8.67 -0.74
CA VAL A 82 -4.54 7.35 -0.94
C VAL A 82 -4.34 6.48 0.28
N THR A 83 -5.36 5.67 0.55
CA THR A 83 -5.27 4.60 1.54
C THR A 83 -5.22 3.28 0.76
N PRO A 84 -4.05 2.66 0.59
CA PRO A 84 -3.94 1.46 -0.22
C PRO A 84 -4.68 0.28 0.42
N ILE A 85 -5.46 -0.42 -0.39
CA ILE A 85 -5.96 -1.75 -0.04
C ILE A 85 -4.95 -2.75 -0.60
N ILE A 86 -4.30 -3.48 0.29
CA ILE A 86 -3.17 -4.34 -0.08
C ILE A 86 -3.64 -5.78 -0.13
N MET A 87 -3.51 -6.38 -1.31
CA MET A 87 -3.69 -7.81 -1.53
C MET A 87 -2.35 -8.41 -1.93
N ALA A 88 -1.62 -8.98 -0.97
CA ALA A 88 -0.37 -9.67 -1.22
C ALA A 88 -0.59 -11.18 -1.22
N GLN A 89 -0.12 -11.88 -2.25
CA GLN A 89 -0.02 -13.33 -2.22
C GLN A 89 1.18 -13.71 -1.35
N THR A 90 0.92 -14.48 -0.31
CA THR A 90 1.94 -14.97 0.62
C THR A 90 2.07 -16.47 0.44
N HIS A 91 3.31 -16.95 0.28
CA HIS A 91 3.59 -18.37 0.23
C HIS A 91 3.95 -18.87 1.63
N TYR A 92 3.32 -19.96 2.05
CA TYR A 92 3.55 -20.59 3.35
C TYR A 92 4.15 -21.98 3.17
N LYS A 93 5.14 -22.31 4.00
CA LYS A 93 5.70 -23.65 4.12
C LYS A 93 5.85 -24.04 5.59
N GLU A 94 5.13 -25.07 6.00
CA GLU A 94 5.20 -25.58 7.37
C GLU A 94 6.43 -26.47 7.59
N ILE A 95 7.02 -26.35 8.78
CA ILE A 95 8.16 -27.13 9.23
C ILE A 95 7.86 -27.60 10.65
N ASP A 96 7.63 -28.90 10.82
CA ASP A 96 7.09 -29.48 12.06
C ASP A 96 8.02 -29.39 13.28
N THR A 97 9.28 -28.97 13.09
CA THR A 97 10.29 -29.02 14.16
C THR A 97 11.12 -27.74 14.25
N LEU A 98 11.47 -27.37 15.49
CA LEU A 98 12.44 -26.30 15.77
C LEU A 98 13.86 -26.90 15.77
N GLY A 99 14.46 -27.01 14.59
CA GLY A 99 15.82 -27.51 14.44
C GLY A 99 16.88 -26.61 15.09
N LYS A 100 18.04 -27.18 15.45
CA LYS A 100 19.17 -26.42 16.02
C LYS A 100 19.61 -25.25 15.12
N ASN A 101 19.58 -25.43 13.80
CA ASN A 101 19.95 -24.38 12.84
C ASN A 101 18.97 -23.20 12.88
N TYR A 102 17.66 -23.47 13.00
CA TYR A 102 16.65 -22.43 13.16
C TYR A 102 16.87 -21.65 14.45
N LEU A 103 17.04 -22.35 15.58
CA LEU A 103 17.26 -21.73 16.89
C LEU A 103 18.52 -20.87 16.89
N ASN A 104 19.61 -21.36 16.28
CA ASN A 104 20.84 -20.59 16.11
C ASN A 104 20.62 -19.36 15.22
N PHE A 105 19.90 -19.51 14.10
CA PHE A 105 19.59 -18.41 13.19
C PHE A 105 18.79 -17.32 13.90
N LYS A 106 17.68 -17.67 14.56
CA LYS A 106 16.84 -16.73 15.34
C LYS A 106 17.64 -15.97 16.39
N ALA A 107 18.54 -16.65 17.10
CA ALA A 107 19.34 -16.03 18.15
C ALA A 107 20.47 -15.12 17.62
N ASN A 108 21.03 -15.43 16.45
CA ASN A 108 22.31 -14.85 16.03
C ASN A 108 22.27 -14.07 14.70
N TYR A 109 21.16 -14.06 13.93
CA TYR A 109 21.13 -13.39 12.63
C TYR A 109 21.48 -11.90 12.69
N LYS A 110 21.09 -11.20 13.77
CA LYS A 110 21.41 -9.77 13.97
C LYS A 110 22.90 -9.47 14.15
N LYS A 111 23.73 -10.49 14.40
CA LYS A 111 25.19 -10.34 14.49
C LYS A 111 25.85 -10.30 13.10
N ALA A 112 25.15 -10.72 12.05
CA ALA A 112 25.60 -10.56 10.69
C ALA A 112 25.17 -9.18 10.16
N GLU A 113 26.07 -8.49 9.45
CA GLU A 113 25.72 -7.24 8.76
C GLU A 113 24.66 -7.48 7.67
N GLU A 114 24.84 -8.57 6.92
CA GLU A 114 23.97 -9.02 5.83
C GLU A 114 24.02 -10.55 5.73
N ILE A 115 22.89 -11.15 5.35
CA ILE A 115 22.76 -12.59 5.11
C ILE A 115 22.44 -12.82 3.66
N ALA A 116 23.23 -13.65 2.98
CA ALA A 116 22.96 -14.03 1.60
C ALA A 116 21.77 -15.00 1.54
N VAL A 117 20.79 -14.69 0.70
CA VAL A 117 19.59 -15.51 0.47
C VAL A 117 19.60 -15.98 -0.98
N GLY A 118 19.59 -17.29 -1.17
CA GLY A 118 19.57 -17.90 -2.51
C GLY A 118 18.96 -19.29 -2.48
N TYR A 119 19.27 -20.10 -3.47
CA TYR A 119 18.83 -21.50 -3.51
C TYR A 119 20.01 -22.46 -3.71
N ILE A 120 19.77 -23.72 -3.34
CA ILE A 120 20.62 -24.86 -3.66
C ILE A 120 19.79 -25.96 -4.34
N ILE A 121 20.43 -26.67 -5.26
CA ILE A 121 19.87 -27.86 -5.90
C ILE A 121 20.38 -29.08 -5.16
N GLY A 122 19.48 -29.95 -4.74
CA GLY A 122 19.81 -31.16 -4.01
C GLY A 122 18.71 -31.58 -3.04
N THR A 123 19.11 -32.38 -2.07
CA THR A 123 18.25 -32.86 -1.00
C THR A 123 18.79 -32.39 0.36
N LEU A 124 18.08 -32.69 1.44
CA LEU A 124 18.54 -32.42 2.81
C LEU A 124 19.89 -33.06 3.14
N THR A 125 20.29 -34.12 2.42
CA THR A 125 21.51 -34.88 2.69
C THR A 125 22.59 -34.69 1.65
N LYS A 126 22.28 -34.11 0.49
CA LYS A 126 23.24 -33.95 -0.62
C LYS A 126 22.99 -32.66 -1.39
N ILE A 127 23.99 -31.78 -1.40
CA ILE A 127 24.03 -30.60 -2.26
C ILE A 127 24.63 -31.00 -3.60
N VAL A 128 23.92 -30.73 -4.69
CA VAL A 128 24.35 -30.97 -6.07
C VAL A 128 24.93 -29.69 -6.68
N LYS A 129 24.27 -28.55 -6.44
CA LYS A 129 24.68 -27.25 -7.00
C LYS A 129 24.23 -26.14 -6.05
N GLN A 130 25.06 -25.10 -5.92
CA GLN A 130 24.68 -23.87 -5.24
C GLN A 130 24.44 -22.77 -6.27
N SER A 131 23.39 -21.97 -6.07
CA SER A 131 23.15 -20.83 -6.95
C SER A 131 24.31 -19.84 -6.88
N LYS A 132 24.69 -19.30 -8.04
CA LYS A 132 25.62 -18.16 -8.13
C LYS A 132 24.91 -16.83 -7.87
N ARG A 133 23.59 -16.82 -7.96
CA ARG A 133 22.74 -15.64 -7.76
C ARG A 133 22.15 -15.69 -6.36
N TYR A 134 22.13 -14.53 -5.71
CA TYR A 134 21.55 -14.34 -4.39
C TYR A 134 21.20 -12.87 -4.23
N PHE A 135 20.43 -12.56 -3.19
CA PHE A 135 20.30 -11.21 -2.66
C PHE A 135 20.75 -11.20 -1.21
N THR A 136 21.10 -10.03 -0.67
CA THR A 136 21.45 -9.89 0.74
C THR A 136 20.29 -9.28 1.51
N LYS A 137 20.07 -9.74 2.75
CA LYS A 137 18.97 -9.30 3.60
C LYS A 137 19.44 -9.08 5.03
N LYS A 138 18.84 -8.12 5.74
CA LYS A 138 19.19 -7.79 7.13
C LYS A 138 18.09 -8.15 8.11
N GLU A 139 16.84 -7.93 7.73
CA GLU A 139 15.72 -7.97 8.66
C GLU A 139 14.85 -9.21 8.46
N PHE A 140 14.91 -10.15 9.40
CA PHE A 140 14.02 -11.31 9.45
C PHE A 140 13.02 -11.14 10.59
N ASN A 141 11.78 -11.55 10.36
CA ASN A 141 10.72 -11.45 11.35
C ASN A 141 10.46 -12.79 12.02
N PHE A 142 10.25 -12.76 13.32
CA PHE A 142 9.93 -13.94 14.13
C PHE A 142 8.68 -13.64 14.94
N TYR A 143 7.61 -14.38 14.69
CA TYR A 143 6.33 -14.23 15.36
C TYR A 143 5.98 -15.52 16.09
N LYS A 144 5.22 -15.42 17.17
CA LYS A 144 4.38 -16.54 17.59
C LYS A 144 3.09 -16.51 16.79
N GLU A 145 2.49 -17.67 16.60
CA GLU A 145 1.24 -17.83 15.85
C GLU A 145 0.12 -16.86 16.33
N ASP A 146 0.05 -16.57 17.63
CA ASP A 146 -0.91 -15.68 18.30
C ASP A 146 -0.45 -14.20 18.41
N GLU A 147 0.78 -13.88 18.00
CA GLU A 147 1.39 -12.55 18.09
C GLU A 147 1.73 -11.92 16.71
N ILE A 148 1.11 -12.38 15.61
CA ILE A 148 1.32 -11.81 14.27
C ILE A 148 0.68 -10.41 14.17
N PRO A 149 1.44 -9.37 13.77
CA PRO A 149 0.90 -8.01 13.62
C PRO A 149 -0.23 -7.92 12.59
N THR A 150 -1.23 -7.08 12.86
CA THR A 150 -2.39 -6.90 11.97
C THR A 150 -2.04 -6.30 10.61
N ASN A 151 -0.91 -5.62 10.52
CA ASN A 151 -0.38 -5.01 9.30
C ASN A 151 0.68 -5.88 8.61
N SER A 152 0.87 -7.13 9.02
CA SER A 152 1.80 -8.08 8.38
C SER A 152 1.08 -8.95 7.34
N ALA A 153 1.73 -9.19 6.20
CA ALA A 153 1.23 -10.11 5.18
C ALA A 153 1.13 -11.57 5.70
N ALA A 154 1.99 -11.91 6.68
CA ALA A 154 2.02 -13.21 7.35
C ALA A 154 0.73 -13.51 8.14
N LEU A 155 -0.10 -12.50 8.44
CA LEU A 155 -1.37 -12.68 9.12
C LEU A 155 -2.35 -13.55 8.33
N GLY A 156 -2.20 -13.60 7.00
CA GLY A 156 -2.97 -14.49 6.14
C GLY A 156 -2.84 -15.97 6.53
N TYR A 157 -1.76 -16.36 7.23
CA TYR A 157 -1.58 -17.72 7.74
C TYR A 157 -2.74 -18.12 8.67
N ARG A 158 -3.19 -17.21 9.54
CA ARG A 158 -4.34 -17.48 10.44
C ARG A 158 -5.62 -17.72 9.68
N ALA A 159 -5.82 -16.99 8.58
CA ALA A 159 -6.97 -17.17 7.70
C ALA A 159 -6.97 -18.55 7.03
N THR A 160 -5.78 -19.08 6.70
CA THR A 160 -5.62 -20.39 6.06
C THR A 160 -5.74 -21.58 7.01
N GLN A 161 -5.54 -21.38 8.33
CA GLN A 161 -5.55 -22.45 9.34
C GLN A 161 -6.95 -22.75 9.93
N GLU A 162 -8.04 -22.19 9.37
CA GLU A 162 -9.40 -22.33 9.91
C GLU A 162 -9.49 -21.99 11.42
N LEU A 163 -8.74 -20.99 11.90
CA LEU A 163 -9.04 -20.40 13.21
C LEU A 163 -10.43 -19.76 13.11
N SER A 164 -11.41 -20.38 13.78
CA SER A 164 -12.86 -20.12 13.68
C SER A 164 -13.28 -18.66 13.88
N ASP A 165 -12.40 -17.86 14.46
CA ASP A 165 -12.67 -16.49 14.89
C ASP A 165 -11.95 -15.45 14.02
N PHE A 166 -11.19 -15.85 13.00
CA PHE A 166 -10.56 -14.91 12.07
C PHE A 166 -11.59 -14.39 11.05
N ASP A 167 -12.22 -13.26 11.38
CA ASP A 167 -12.99 -12.48 10.41
C ASP A 167 -12.10 -11.39 9.81
N PRO A 168 -11.76 -11.43 8.51
CA PRO A 168 -10.99 -10.38 7.83
C PRO A 168 -11.58 -8.96 8.02
N LYS A 169 -12.89 -8.85 8.32
CA LYS A 169 -13.55 -7.55 8.60
C LYS A 169 -13.16 -6.95 9.94
N THR A 170 -12.57 -7.73 10.84
CA THR A 170 -12.09 -7.27 12.17
C THR A 170 -10.69 -6.68 12.12
N LEU A 171 -10.00 -6.75 10.98
CA LEU A 171 -8.72 -6.08 10.82
C LEU A 171 -8.88 -4.57 11.04
N PRO A 172 -7.99 -3.94 11.82
CA PRO A 172 -8.05 -2.52 12.06
C PRO A 172 -7.96 -1.80 10.71
N LYS A 173 -9.05 -1.13 10.34
CA LYS A 173 -9.03 -0.22 9.20
C LYS A 173 -8.08 0.93 9.55
N PRO A 174 -7.32 1.44 8.58
CA PRO A 174 -6.55 2.65 8.80
C PRO A 174 -7.46 3.75 9.36
N PRO A 175 -6.96 4.55 10.32
CA PRO A 175 -7.76 5.60 10.93
C PRO A 175 -8.23 6.56 9.86
N LYS A 176 -9.53 6.86 9.86
CA LYS A 176 -10.09 7.85 8.96
C LYS A 176 -9.73 9.25 9.41
N GLU A 177 -9.58 10.14 8.45
CA GLU A 177 -9.46 11.56 8.72
C GLU A 177 -10.74 12.10 9.36
N THR A 178 -10.58 12.97 10.35
CA THR A 178 -11.68 13.69 10.99
C THR A 178 -12.25 14.74 10.04
N ILE A 179 -13.50 15.16 10.27
CA ILE A 179 -14.13 16.27 9.53
C ILE A 179 -13.27 17.54 9.58
N LYS A 180 -12.59 17.78 10.72
CA LYS A 180 -11.71 18.93 10.91
C LYS A 180 -10.48 18.85 10.01
N GLU A 181 -9.82 17.69 9.96
CA GLU A 181 -8.65 17.47 9.10
C GLU A 181 -9.03 17.60 7.61
N ILE A 182 -10.14 16.99 7.20
CA ILE A 182 -10.65 17.09 5.83
C ILE A 182 -10.94 18.55 5.45
N SER A 183 -11.57 19.30 6.36
CA SER A 183 -11.89 20.72 6.13
C SER A 183 -10.62 21.58 6.04
N GLN A 184 -9.59 21.28 6.85
CA GLN A 184 -8.30 21.98 6.80
C GLN A 184 -7.53 21.69 5.51
N ARG A 185 -7.59 20.45 5.01
CA ARG A 185 -6.89 20.05 3.78
C ARG A 185 -7.57 20.54 2.51
N ARG A 186 -8.91 20.68 2.51
CA ARG A 186 -9.73 21.00 1.33
C ARG A 186 -9.11 22.08 0.42
N ILE A 187 -8.81 23.25 0.98
CA ILE A 187 -8.28 24.37 0.19
C ILE A 187 -6.84 24.14 -0.24
N THR A 188 -6.04 23.48 0.59
CA THR A 188 -4.66 23.12 0.25
C THR A 188 -4.63 22.17 -0.95
N GLU A 189 -5.49 21.15 -0.95
CA GLU A 189 -5.59 20.20 -2.07
C GLU A 189 -6.12 20.88 -3.34
N ILE A 190 -7.16 21.72 -3.24
CA ILE A 190 -7.66 22.50 -4.38
C ILE A 190 -6.57 23.39 -4.98
N LYS A 191 -5.78 24.09 -4.14
CA LYS A 191 -4.65 24.91 -4.61
C LYS A 191 -3.57 24.07 -5.29
N SER A 192 -3.34 22.85 -4.82
CA SER A 192 -2.34 21.95 -5.41
C SER A 192 -2.79 21.35 -6.73
N LEU A 193 -4.06 21.00 -6.85
CA LEU A 193 -4.59 20.23 -7.99
C LEU A 193 -5.18 21.14 -9.08
N LEU A 194 -5.79 22.26 -8.67
CA LEU A 194 -6.47 23.22 -9.55
C LEU A 194 -6.06 24.66 -9.23
N PRO A 195 -4.75 25.00 -9.31
CA PRO A 195 -4.25 26.32 -8.93
C PRO A 195 -4.85 27.48 -9.76
N LEU A 196 -5.09 27.28 -11.06
CA LEU A 196 -5.64 28.31 -11.93
C LEU A 196 -7.13 28.49 -11.70
N THR A 197 -7.89 27.40 -11.59
CA THR A 197 -9.32 27.47 -11.26
C THR A 197 -9.53 28.16 -9.92
N TYR A 198 -8.75 27.78 -8.88
CA TYR A 198 -8.80 28.43 -7.57
C TYR A 198 -8.52 29.93 -7.66
N ASN A 199 -7.46 30.32 -8.38
CA ASN A 199 -7.10 31.73 -8.57
C ASN A 199 -8.20 32.50 -9.31
N ARG A 200 -8.84 31.91 -10.33
CA ARG A 200 -9.96 32.56 -11.04
C ARG A 200 -11.14 32.81 -10.09
N LEU A 201 -11.51 31.82 -9.28
CA LEU A 201 -12.61 31.95 -8.31
C LEU A 201 -12.31 33.01 -7.25
N LYS A 202 -11.07 33.09 -6.77
CA LYS A 202 -10.65 34.16 -5.84
C LYS A 202 -10.59 35.54 -6.48
N ASN A 203 -10.39 35.63 -7.79
CA ASN A 203 -10.42 36.87 -8.57
C ASN A 203 -11.80 37.13 -9.21
N LEU A 204 -12.88 36.80 -8.49
CA LEU A 204 -14.27 37.15 -8.83
C LEU A 204 -14.85 36.47 -10.08
N TRP A 205 -14.23 35.42 -10.63
CA TRP A 205 -14.90 34.58 -11.62
C TRP A 205 -16.16 33.96 -11.01
N LEU A 206 -17.31 34.08 -11.68
CA LEU A 206 -18.63 33.71 -11.12
C LEU A 206 -18.99 34.46 -9.81
N GLY A 207 -18.45 35.67 -9.61
CA GLY A 207 -18.55 36.40 -8.34
C GLY A 207 -19.98 36.66 -7.86
N ASP A 208 -20.94 36.93 -8.75
CA ASP A 208 -22.34 37.14 -8.38
C ASP A 208 -23.01 35.85 -7.87
N ILE A 209 -22.64 34.72 -8.47
CA ILE A 209 -23.12 33.39 -8.06
C ILE A 209 -22.55 33.02 -6.71
N GLN A 210 -21.23 33.20 -6.54
CA GLN A 210 -20.55 32.98 -5.26
C GLN A 210 -21.20 33.81 -4.14
N LYS A 211 -21.43 35.11 -4.35
CA LYS A 211 -22.08 35.98 -3.35
C LYS A 211 -23.48 35.54 -2.96
N ARG A 212 -24.28 35.03 -3.90
CA ARG A 212 -25.62 34.50 -3.58
C ARG A 212 -25.51 33.24 -2.73
N LEU A 213 -24.64 32.31 -3.11
CA LEU A 213 -24.46 31.04 -2.40
C LEU A 213 -23.78 31.19 -1.04
N GLU A 214 -22.94 32.21 -0.86
CA GLU A 214 -22.27 32.52 0.42
C GLU A 214 -23.25 32.88 1.55
N GLN A 215 -24.54 33.11 1.24
CA GLN A 215 -25.59 33.28 2.25
C GLN A 215 -25.88 31.99 3.01
N ASP A 216 -25.73 30.83 2.35
CA ASP A 216 -26.13 29.52 2.87
C ASP A 216 -24.95 28.54 3.03
N TYR A 217 -23.85 28.76 2.30
CA TYR A 217 -22.71 27.85 2.23
C TYR A 217 -21.38 28.56 2.48
N SER A 218 -20.40 27.86 3.03
CA SER A 218 -19.06 28.43 3.19
C SER A 218 -18.36 28.56 1.84
N SER A 219 -17.51 29.59 1.69
CA SER A 219 -16.74 29.86 0.46
C SER A 219 -15.94 28.63 0.02
N GLU A 220 -15.38 27.86 0.97
CA GLU A 220 -14.62 26.65 0.63
C GLU A 220 -15.47 25.55 0.01
N ILE A 221 -16.72 25.40 0.45
CA ILE A 221 -17.66 24.42 -0.10
C ILE A 221 -18.09 24.83 -1.51
N ILE A 222 -18.35 26.12 -1.72
CA ILE A 222 -18.72 26.67 -3.03
C ILE A 222 -17.57 26.48 -4.03
N ILE A 223 -16.34 26.82 -3.62
CA ILE A 223 -15.14 26.63 -4.45
C ILE A 223 -14.95 25.16 -4.80
N GLN A 224 -15.06 24.25 -3.82
CA GLN A 224 -14.94 22.82 -4.09
C GLN A 224 -15.98 22.35 -5.12
N ALA A 225 -17.24 22.76 -4.96
CA ALA A 225 -18.31 22.36 -5.86
C ALA A 225 -18.07 22.84 -7.30
N ILE A 226 -17.63 24.09 -7.47
CA ILE A 226 -17.30 24.62 -8.81
C ILE A 226 -16.11 23.88 -9.41
N CYS A 227 -15.05 23.64 -8.62
CA CYS A 227 -13.89 22.85 -9.05
C CYS A 227 -14.28 21.44 -9.51
N ASN A 228 -15.13 20.75 -8.75
CA ASN A 228 -15.62 19.42 -9.10
C ASN A 228 -16.41 19.45 -10.41
N LEU A 229 -17.33 20.41 -10.58
CA LEU A 229 -18.06 20.62 -11.84
C LEU A 229 -17.11 20.85 -13.03
N THR A 230 -16.08 21.68 -12.86
CA THR A 230 -15.07 21.92 -13.91
C THR A 230 -14.33 20.64 -14.28
N ILE A 231 -13.88 19.84 -13.30
CA ILE A 231 -13.22 18.55 -13.55
C ILE A 231 -14.14 17.62 -14.35
N PHE A 232 -15.43 17.56 -13.99
CA PHE A 232 -16.37 16.67 -14.66
C PHE A 232 -16.60 17.03 -16.12
N GLU A 233 -16.69 18.32 -16.44
CA GLU A 233 -16.79 18.75 -17.83
C GLU A 233 -15.50 18.51 -18.62
N ARG A 234 -14.33 18.57 -17.98
CA ARG A 234 -13.06 18.19 -18.62
C ARG A 234 -13.00 16.70 -18.90
N LEU A 235 -13.39 15.87 -17.93
CA LEU A 235 -13.40 14.40 -18.06
C LEU A 235 -14.31 13.93 -19.21
N LYS A 236 -15.51 14.52 -19.37
CA LYS A 236 -16.44 14.22 -20.48
C LYS A 236 -15.86 14.46 -21.86
N LYS A 237 -14.81 15.29 -21.98
CA LYS A 237 -14.15 15.57 -23.27
C LYS A 237 -13.05 14.58 -23.61
N ILE A 238 -12.51 13.89 -22.61
CA ILE A 238 -11.38 12.97 -22.75
C ILE A 238 -11.91 11.53 -22.87
N GLU A 239 -13.00 11.23 -22.17
CA GLU A 239 -13.65 9.92 -22.17
C GLU A 239 -15.18 10.07 -22.30
N ASP A 240 -15.85 9.07 -22.87
CA ASP A 240 -17.33 8.96 -22.88
C ASP A 240 -17.84 8.52 -21.49
N ILE A 241 -17.58 9.35 -20.48
CA ILE A 241 -17.96 9.06 -19.09
C ILE A 241 -19.42 9.47 -18.87
N SER A 242 -20.25 8.48 -18.59
CA SER A 242 -21.59 8.67 -18.03
C SER A 242 -21.51 9.52 -16.75
N PRO A 243 -22.29 10.62 -16.62
CA PRO A 243 -22.24 11.55 -15.47
C PRO A 243 -22.78 10.97 -14.15
N ASP A 244 -22.91 9.64 -14.07
CA ASP A 244 -23.43 8.95 -12.90
C ASP A 244 -22.32 8.74 -11.86
N PHE A 245 -22.25 9.69 -10.93
CA PHE A 245 -21.35 9.71 -9.76
C PHE A 245 -21.53 8.52 -8.80
N THR A 246 -22.51 7.64 -9.05
CA THR A 246 -22.79 6.48 -8.20
C THR A 246 -22.11 5.19 -8.67
N LYS A 247 -21.46 5.20 -9.84
CA LYS A 247 -20.77 4.02 -10.37
C LYS A 247 -19.48 3.74 -9.57
N SER A 248 -19.28 2.48 -9.22
CA SER A 248 -18.09 2.02 -8.49
C SER A 248 -16.79 2.36 -9.23
N GLY A 249 -15.80 2.90 -8.51
CA GLY A 249 -14.46 3.22 -9.05
C GLY A 249 -14.30 4.63 -9.61
N TYR A 250 -15.33 5.47 -9.54
CA TYR A 250 -15.29 6.84 -10.05
C TYR A 250 -14.21 7.72 -9.40
N SER A 251 -14.03 7.62 -8.08
CA SER A 251 -13.04 8.40 -7.32
C SER A 251 -11.60 8.14 -7.77
N ASN A 252 -11.29 6.90 -8.15
CA ASN A 252 -9.97 6.54 -8.68
C ASN A 252 -9.74 7.20 -10.04
N ARG A 253 -10.77 7.26 -10.91
CA ARG A 253 -10.64 7.93 -12.22
C ARG A 253 -10.42 9.43 -12.11
N ILE A 254 -11.10 10.10 -11.17
CA ILE A 254 -10.82 11.52 -10.89
C ILE A 254 -9.37 11.67 -10.46
N LEU A 255 -8.91 10.80 -9.55
CA LEU A 255 -7.54 10.87 -9.05
C LEU A 255 -6.52 10.65 -10.17
N ASP A 256 -6.71 9.63 -11.01
CA ASP A 256 -5.86 9.34 -12.16
C ASP A 256 -5.81 10.54 -13.12
N TYR A 257 -6.98 11.11 -13.46
CA TYR A 257 -7.06 12.31 -14.29
C TYR A 257 -6.29 13.49 -13.69
N LEU A 258 -6.47 13.77 -12.40
CA LEU A 258 -5.80 14.87 -11.71
C LEU A 258 -4.28 14.66 -11.60
N ASN A 259 -3.79 13.42 -11.67
CA ASN A 259 -2.37 13.13 -11.69
C ASN A 259 -1.75 13.23 -13.07
N GLU A 260 -2.46 12.79 -14.09
CA GLU A 260 -1.96 12.74 -15.46
C GLU A 260 -2.16 14.08 -16.19
N THR A 261 -3.19 14.83 -15.81
CA THR A 261 -3.57 16.09 -16.46
C THR A 261 -3.42 17.27 -15.51
N TYR A 262 -2.23 17.88 -15.52
CA TYR A 262 -1.99 19.13 -14.80
C TYR A 262 -2.81 20.27 -15.39
N GLU A 263 -3.36 21.11 -14.50
CA GLU A 263 -4.05 22.31 -14.93
C GLU A 263 -3.07 23.32 -15.56
N SER A 264 -3.48 23.84 -16.72
CA SER A 264 -2.73 24.79 -17.54
C SER A 264 -3.63 25.91 -18.05
N PHE A 265 -3.04 26.95 -18.65
CA PHE A 265 -3.83 28.04 -19.26
C PHE A 265 -4.72 27.57 -20.42
N ASP A 266 -4.35 26.46 -21.06
CA ASP A 266 -5.12 25.84 -22.16
C ASP A 266 -6.18 24.85 -21.66
N SER A 267 -6.27 24.64 -20.35
CA SER A 267 -7.27 23.74 -19.77
C SER A 267 -8.67 24.21 -20.12
N TYR A 268 -9.54 23.27 -20.47
CA TYR A 268 -10.91 23.59 -20.82
C TYR A 268 -11.69 24.09 -19.59
N TYR A 269 -12.46 25.16 -19.80
CA TYR A 269 -13.48 25.63 -18.86
C TYR A 269 -14.82 25.68 -19.59
N PRO A 270 -15.89 25.15 -18.97
CA PRO A 270 -17.25 25.43 -19.39
C PRO A 270 -17.53 26.94 -19.50
N PRO A 271 -18.46 27.35 -20.39
CA PRO A 271 -18.97 28.73 -20.40
C PRO A 271 -19.53 29.13 -19.04
N ASP A 272 -19.52 30.42 -18.71
CA ASP A 272 -19.94 30.90 -17.38
C ASP A 272 -21.42 30.56 -17.10
N GLU A 273 -22.26 30.51 -18.14
CA GLU A 273 -23.69 30.17 -18.06
C GLU A 273 -23.93 28.70 -17.66
N TYR A 274 -22.93 27.84 -17.79
CA TYR A 274 -22.99 26.46 -17.31
C TYR A 274 -23.13 26.40 -15.79
N TYR A 275 -22.50 27.33 -15.07
CA TYR A 275 -22.46 27.31 -13.61
C TYR A 275 -23.70 27.97 -13.03
N THR A 276 -24.82 27.26 -12.96
CA THR A 276 -26.04 27.78 -12.33
C THR A 276 -26.05 27.54 -10.81
N ASP A 277 -26.78 28.38 -10.07
CA ASP A 277 -27.00 28.20 -8.63
C ASP A 277 -27.50 26.77 -8.32
N GLU A 278 -28.46 26.27 -9.12
CA GLU A 278 -29.02 24.92 -8.99
C GLU A 278 -27.94 23.82 -9.16
N LEU A 279 -27.08 23.94 -10.18
CA LEU A 279 -26.03 22.95 -10.43
C LEU A 279 -24.97 22.94 -9.33
N ILE A 280 -24.57 24.12 -8.85
CA ILE A 280 -23.59 24.23 -7.76
C ILE A 280 -24.18 23.67 -6.47
N ILE A 281 -25.42 24.03 -6.11
CA ILE A 281 -26.11 23.50 -4.93
C ILE A 281 -26.22 21.98 -5.02
N ARG A 282 -26.61 21.44 -6.17
CA ARG A 282 -26.67 19.99 -6.39
C ARG A 282 -25.31 19.33 -6.16
N GLN A 283 -24.23 19.93 -6.65
CA GLN A 283 -22.89 19.40 -6.44
C GLN A 283 -22.48 19.45 -4.96
N ILE A 284 -22.82 20.52 -4.23
CA ILE A 284 -22.58 20.61 -2.78
C ILE A 284 -23.26 19.45 -2.04
N GLN A 285 -24.50 19.12 -2.40
CA GLN A 285 -25.21 17.99 -1.78
C GLN A 285 -24.56 16.64 -2.11
N ASN A 286 -24.09 16.46 -3.35
CA ASN A 286 -23.36 15.25 -3.74
C ASN A 286 -22.06 15.10 -2.95
N ASP A 287 -21.26 16.17 -2.85
CA ASP A 287 -20.00 16.19 -2.09
C ASP A 287 -20.23 15.86 -0.60
N LYS A 288 -21.31 16.39 -0.02
CA LYS A 288 -21.70 16.09 1.36
C LYS A 288 -22.06 14.62 1.56
N LYS A 289 -22.86 14.06 0.65
CA LYS A 289 -23.25 12.64 0.69
C LYS A 289 -22.05 11.71 0.56
N GLU A 290 -21.08 12.05 -0.29
CA GLU A 290 -19.84 11.29 -0.43
C GLU A 290 -19.03 11.31 0.87
N LEU A 291 -18.90 12.48 1.50
CA LEU A 291 -18.24 12.62 2.80
C LEU A 291 -18.93 11.79 3.90
N GLU A 292 -20.26 11.84 3.97
CA GLU A 292 -21.05 11.03 4.93
C GLU A 292 -20.85 9.52 4.69
N THR A 293 -20.78 9.10 3.42
CA THR A 293 -20.51 7.71 3.04
C THR A 293 -19.08 7.30 3.43
N TYR A 294 -18.10 8.18 3.22
CA TYR A 294 -16.72 7.94 3.65
C TYR A 294 -16.63 7.79 5.17
N LEU A 295 -17.31 8.66 5.94
CA LEU A 295 -17.26 8.63 7.41
C LEU A 295 -18.02 7.45 8.02
N SER A 296 -19.08 6.95 7.38
CA SER A 296 -19.91 5.85 7.88
C SER A 296 -19.36 4.43 7.62
N LYS A 297 -18.48 4.25 6.62
CA LYS A 297 -17.93 2.93 6.21
C LYS A 297 -16.86 2.32 7.12
#